data_AF-A0A0C9SE28-F1
#
_entry.id   AF-A0A0C9SE28-F1
#
_cell.length_a   1.000
_cell.length_b   1.000
_cell.length_c   1.000
_cell.angle_alpha   90.00
_cell.angle_beta   90.00
_cell.angle_gamma   90.00
#
_symmetry.space_group_name_H-M   'P 1'
#
loop_
_entity.id
_entity.type
_entity.pdbx_description
1 polymer ?
#
loop_
_entity_poly.entity_id
_entity_poly.type
_entity_poly.pdbx_seq_one_letter_code
_entity_poly.pdbx_strand_id
1 'polypeptide(L)'
;EELAAVQTKFRQVLFAVFKVIAKDQRTSLNSEITDRIQLQICAVTRKITCKTFDVLDHKCAARPADWKPAVGACAWHRLEASLSLDLWVALSEERCRQGLLRQIQVGLEPFMRGLHDARALLNGEARPPDEPLAAATDRRRSPRATKDAPQSLFLVDLLLPLDCGSGGGSPSIQVQGPTSCGASMSIVGTIQCRGFVHAKATVQEAVKAIKQDVIRSITSRCEIQCEDMLLIEDEQHDPSLVHELPKRVFAPLGDRGLTLCDYIFHGDAACDSLEALQELLGLDVTAGDIELDTEHSPESNQQVIDGVETAEIITEATEQLSRGRNMLIPIASAAIAALGAGISYLLLQD
;
A
#
# COMPACT_ATOMS: atom_id res chain seq x y z
N GLU A 1 0.82 -32.91 24.17
CA GLU A 1 1.74 -31.79 24.47
C GLU A 1 2.12 -30.99 23.22
N GLU A 2 2.50 -31.65 22.13
CA GLU A 2 2.92 -31.03 20.85
C GLU A 2 2.00 -29.91 20.33
N LEU A 3 0.68 -30.14 20.29
CA LEU A 3 -0.28 -29.15 19.80
C LEU A 3 -0.26 -27.85 20.63
N ALA A 4 -0.05 -27.94 21.94
CA ALA A 4 0.02 -26.75 22.82
C ALA A 4 1.32 -25.95 22.61
N ALA A 5 2.44 -26.64 22.35
CA ALA A 5 3.71 -26.01 22.00
C ALA A 5 3.62 -25.29 20.64
N VAL A 6 2.99 -25.92 19.65
CA VAL A 6 2.75 -25.34 18.32
C VAL A 6 1.86 -24.09 18.41
N GLN A 7 0.78 -24.11 19.21
CA GLN A 7 -0.06 -22.92 19.43
C GLN A 7 0.72 -21.75 20.03
N THR A 8 1.66 -22.03 20.93
CA THR A 8 2.50 -21.00 21.53
C THR A 8 3.44 -20.36 20.50
N LYS A 9 4.04 -21.16 19.61
CA LYS A 9 4.86 -20.65 18.50
C LYS A 9 4.05 -19.80 17.53
N PHE A 10 2.86 -20.25 17.12
CA PHE A 10 1.97 -19.47 16.26
C PHE A 10 1.63 -18.10 16.85
N ARG A 11 1.35 -18.07 18.15
CA ARG A 11 1.11 -16.81 18.87
C ARG A 11 2.35 -15.90 18.79
N GLN A 12 3.54 -16.42 19.08
CA GLN A 12 4.79 -15.64 19.01
C GLN A 12 5.03 -15.07 17.61
N VAL A 13 4.78 -15.86 16.56
CA VAL A 13 4.87 -15.41 15.16
C VAL A 13 3.87 -14.28 14.91
N LEU A 14 2.61 -14.43 15.32
CA LEU A 14 1.58 -13.40 15.15
C LEU A 14 2.02 -12.07 15.80
N PHE A 15 2.54 -12.11 17.03
CA PHE A 15 3.06 -10.92 17.71
C PHE A 15 4.30 -10.35 17.04
N ALA A 16 5.20 -11.19 16.53
CA ALA A 16 6.40 -10.73 15.82
C ALA A 16 6.02 -10.04 14.50
N VAL A 17 5.14 -10.65 13.71
CA VAL A 17 4.59 -10.08 12.47
C VAL A 17 3.89 -8.76 12.79
N PHE A 18 3.01 -8.73 13.79
CA PHE A 18 2.37 -7.48 14.19
C PHE A 18 3.37 -6.43 14.63
N LYS A 19 4.40 -6.79 15.41
CA LYS A 19 5.42 -5.84 15.85
C LYS A 19 6.21 -5.25 14.67
N VAL A 20 6.45 -6.04 13.61
CA VAL A 20 7.11 -5.55 12.39
C VAL A 20 6.17 -4.63 11.62
N ILE A 21 4.92 -5.06 11.37
CA ILE A 21 3.93 -4.29 10.61
C ILE A 21 3.53 -3.01 11.36
N ALA A 22 3.36 -3.07 12.68
CA ALA A 22 2.93 -1.96 13.52
C ALA A 22 4.06 -0.97 13.82
N LYS A 23 5.33 -1.31 13.59
CA LYS A 23 6.42 -0.30 13.63
C LYS A 23 6.21 0.76 12.57
N ASP A 24 5.53 0.43 11.48
CA ASP A 24 5.10 1.39 10.48
C ASP A 24 3.71 1.98 10.80
N GLN A 25 3.53 2.42 12.05
CA GLN A 25 2.30 3.06 12.54
C GLN A 25 1.83 4.25 11.69
N ARG A 26 2.73 4.85 10.90
CA ARG A 26 2.44 5.92 9.94
C ARG A 26 1.50 5.48 8.82
N THR A 27 1.44 4.19 8.54
CA THR A 27 0.54 3.63 7.54
C THR A 27 -0.71 3.04 8.16
N SER A 28 -0.85 2.85 9.47
CA SER A 28 -2.02 2.16 10.03
C SER A 28 -3.18 3.11 10.39
N LEU A 29 -4.10 3.38 9.46
CA LEU A 29 -5.33 4.09 9.80
C LEU A 29 -6.26 3.26 10.71
N ASN A 30 -6.09 1.93 10.76
CA ASN A 30 -6.88 1.00 11.58
C ASN A 30 -6.27 0.68 12.96
N SER A 31 -5.70 1.69 13.65
CA SER A 31 -5.10 1.51 14.97
C SER A 31 -6.09 1.08 16.07
N GLU A 32 -7.39 1.37 15.88
CA GLU A 32 -8.46 1.05 16.83
C GLU A 32 -8.76 -0.45 16.94
N ILE A 33 -8.48 -1.23 15.89
CA ILE A 33 -8.73 -2.68 15.88
C ILE A 33 -7.44 -3.38 16.26
N THR A 34 -7.37 -3.85 17.50
CA THR A 34 -6.22 -4.58 18.05
C THR A 34 -6.41 -6.09 18.02
N ASP A 35 -7.63 -6.59 17.79
CA ASP A 35 -7.86 -8.01 17.61
C ASP A 35 -7.29 -8.48 16.25
N ARG A 36 -6.46 -9.52 16.27
CA ARG A 36 -5.98 -10.23 15.08
C ARG A 36 -6.47 -11.66 15.09
N ILE A 37 -6.88 -12.14 13.91
CA ILE A 37 -7.45 -13.47 13.73
C ILE A 37 -6.34 -14.44 13.38
N GLN A 38 -6.27 -15.55 14.10
CA GLN A 38 -5.52 -16.74 13.71
C GLN A 38 -6.49 -17.79 13.20
N LEU A 39 -6.44 -18.07 11.89
CA LEU A 39 -7.14 -19.18 11.26
C LEU A 39 -6.16 -20.31 11.00
N GLN A 40 -6.36 -21.44 11.67
CA GLN A 40 -5.57 -22.66 11.46
C GLN A 40 -6.43 -23.70 10.75
N ILE A 41 -5.91 -24.23 9.64
CA ILE A 41 -6.52 -25.33 8.88
C ILE A 41 -5.55 -26.51 8.89
N CYS A 42 -5.89 -27.59 9.60
CA CYS A 42 -5.07 -28.79 9.58
C CYS A 42 -5.34 -29.58 8.30
N ALA A 43 -4.35 -29.70 7.41
CA ALA A 43 -4.52 -30.41 6.13
C ALA A 43 -4.88 -31.89 6.30
N VAL A 44 -4.35 -32.54 7.35
CA VAL A 44 -4.57 -33.98 7.62
C VAL A 44 -5.96 -34.23 8.18
N THR A 45 -6.31 -33.55 9.28
CA THR A 45 -7.59 -33.78 9.98
C THR A 45 -8.75 -32.98 9.38
N ARG A 46 -8.45 -32.02 8.51
CA ARG A 46 -9.38 -30.99 7.99
C ARG A 46 -10.03 -30.15 9.09
N LYS A 47 -9.52 -30.22 10.33
CA LYS A 47 -10.03 -29.44 11.45
C LYS A 47 -9.63 -27.99 11.28
N ILE A 48 -10.62 -27.11 11.39
CA ILE A 48 -10.45 -25.66 11.33
C ILE A 48 -10.59 -25.10 12.73
N THR A 49 -9.60 -24.32 13.17
CA THR A 49 -9.59 -23.63 14.45
C THR A 49 -9.42 -22.15 14.20
N CYS A 50 -10.32 -21.33 14.73
CA CYS A 50 -10.28 -19.88 14.61
C CYS A 50 -10.23 -19.24 16.01
N LYS A 51 -9.30 -18.33 16.20
CA LYS A 51 -9.05 -17.64 17.46
C LYS A 51 -8.73 -16.17 17.21
N THR A 52 -9.04 -15.31 18.16
CA THR A 52 -8.60 -13.91 18.17
C THR A 52 -7.61 -13.65 19.30
N PHE A 53 -6.71 -12.70 19.04
CA PHE A 53 -5.71 -12.22 19.98
C PHE A 53 -5.67 -10.70 19.94
N ASP A 54 -5.73 -10.08 21.12
CA ASP A 54 -5.40 -8.67 21.25
C ASP A 54 -3.87 -8.53 21.16
N VAL A 55 -3.38 -7.96 20.06
CA VAL A 55 -1.93 -7.85 19.83
C VAL A 55 -1.24 -6.74 20.62
N LEU A 56 -2.00 -5.88 21.32
CA LEU A 56 -1.42 -4.94 22.28
C LEU A 56 -1.13 -5.61 23.64
N ASP A 57 -1.87 -6.67 23.98
CA ASP A 57 -1.64 -7.45 25.19
C ASP A 57 -0.92 -8.78 24.87
N HIS A 58 0.42 -8.75 24.97
CA HIS A 58 1.28 -9.93 24.79
C HIS A 58 0.99 -11.09 25.77
N LYS A 59 0.23 -10.83 26.84
CA LYS A 59 -0.22 -11.84 27.81
C LYS A 59 -1.64 -12.33 27.55
N CYS A 60 -2.34 -11.75 26.58
CA CYS A 60 -3.73 -12.08 26.27
C CYS A 60 -3.88 -13.58 25.97
N ALA A 61 -4.90 -14.19 26.56
CA ALA A 61 -5.32 -15.53 26.21
C ALA A 61 -6.10 -15.51 24.88
N ALA A 62 -5.94 -16.57 24.08
CA ALA A 62 -6.68 -16.69 22.84
C ALA A 62 -8.19 -16.74 23.11
N ARG A 63 -8.97 -15.90 22.43
CA ARG A 63 -10.43 -15.93 22.50
C ARG A 63 -10.95 -16.81 21.36
N PRO A 64 -11.88 -17.74 21.62
CA PRO A 64 -12.52 -18.49 20.54
C PRO A 64 -13.21 -17.53 19.57
N ALA A 65 -13.04 -17.77 18.27
CA ALA A 65 -13.72 -17.01 17.23
C ALA A 65 -14.51 -17.97 16.35
N ASP A 66 -15.76 -17.62 16.06
CA ASP A 66 -16.57 -18.38 15.14
C ASP A 66 -16.09 -18.13 13.71
N TRP A 67 -15.95 -19.21 12.96
CA TRP A 67 -15.78 -19.15 11.52
C TRP A 67 -16.96 -19.86 10.88
N LYS A 68 -17.56 -19.23 9.87
CA LYS A 68 -18.64 -19.82 9.09
C LYS A 68 -18.31 -19.61 7.62
N PRO A 69 -18.30 -20.66 6.78
CA PRO A 69 -18.21 -20.45 5.35
C PRO A 69 -19.44 -19.63 4.92
N ALA A 70 -19.19 -18.49 4.26
CA ALA A 70 -20.27 -17.71 3.70
C ALA A 70 -20.90 -18.49 2.53
N VAL A 71 -22.20 -18.74 2.59
CA VAL A 71 -22.95 -19.36 1.49
C VAL A 71 -23.37 -18.26 0.52
N GLY A 72 -22.70 -18.18 -0.62
CA GLY A 72 -22.93 -17.17 -1.67
C GLY A 72 -21.66 -16.37 -2.02
N ALA A 73 -21.75 -15.55 -3.07
CA ALA A 73 -20.65 -14.66 -3.45
C ALA A 73 -20.41 -13.64 -2.33
N CYS A 74 -19.16 -13.51 -1.89
CA CYS A 74 -18.76 -12.41 -1.00
C CYS A 74 -18.79 -11.13 -1.84
N ALA A 75 -19.82 -10.31 -1.62
CA ALA A 75 -20.03 -9.12 -2.41
C ALA A 75 -19.19 -7.96 -1.84
N TRP A 76 -18.34 -7.39 -2.69
CA TRP A 76 -17.45 -6.30 -2.36
C TRP A 76 -17.84 -5.04 -3.11
N HIS A 77 -17.76 -3.90 -2.45
CA HIS A 77 -17.84 -2.59 -3.10
C HIS A 77 -16.44 -2.17 -3.51
N ARG A 78 -16.28 -1.76 -4.77
CA ARG A 78 -15.04 -1.17 -5.29
C ARG A 78 -15.09 0.33 -5.06
N LEU A 79 -13.99 0.88 -4.60
CA LEU A 79 -13.78 2.30 -4.36
C LEU A 79 -12.64 2.75 -5.27
N GLU A 80 -12.79 3.89 -5.92
CA GLU A 80 -11.75 4.47 -6.77
C GLU A 80 -11.53 5.93 -6.41
N ALA A 81 -10.28 6.35 -6.35
CA ALA A 81 -9.91 7.74 -6.17
C ALA A 81 -8.70 8.06 -7.04
N SER A 82 -8.63 9.29 -7.53
CA SER A 82 -7.44 9.83 -8.19
C SER A 82 -6.99 11.06 -7.41
N LEU A 83 -5.71 11.09 -7.04
CA LEU A 83 -5.16 12.17 -6.24
C LEU A 83 -3.92 12.76 -6.92
N SER A 84 -3.99 14.03 -7.27
CA SER A 84 -2.83 14.79 -7.74
C SER A 84 -2.00 15.28 -6.56
N LEU A 85 -0.69 15.08 -6.66
CA LEU A 85 0.33 15.51 -5.73
C LEU A 85 1.20 16.56 -6.40
N ASP A 86 1.43 17.65 -5.69
CA ASP A 86 2.42 18.68 -6.02
C ASP A 86 2.96 19.21 -4.69
N LEU A 87 4.03 18.58 -4.21
CA LEU A 87 4.60 18.82 -2.89
C LEU A 87 5.98 19.44 -3.03
N TRP A 88 6.17 20.59 -2.40
CA TRP A 88 7.48 21.23 -2.26
C TRP A 88 7.97 21.14 -0.82
N VAL A 89 9.18 20.61 -0.64
CA VAL A 89 9.77 20.31 0.67
C VAL A 89 11.11 20.99 0.80
N ALA A 90 11.26 21.82 1.83
CA ALA A 90 12.56 22.35 2.26
C ALA A 90 13.21 21.40 3.27
N LEU A 91 14.48 21.05 3.04
CA LEU A 91 15.27 20.19 3.90
C LEU A 91 16.38 21.00 4.58
N SER A 92 16.51 20.86 5.90
CA SER A 92 17.63 21.48 6.63
C SER A 92 18.95 20.78 6.34
N GLU A 93 20.07 21.46 6.58
CA GLU A 93 21.41 20.86 6.44
C GLU A 93 21.59 19.57 7.26
N GLU A 94 20.99 19.50 8.46
CA GLU A 94 21.01 18.28 9.28
C GLU A 94 20.26 17.13 8.62
N ARG A 95 19.11 17.43 7.99
CA ARG A 95 18.30 16.42 7.29
C ARG A 95 18.98 15.88 6.04
N CYS A 96 19.74 16.73 5.34
CA CYS A 96 20.51 16.32 4.16
C CYS A 96 21.58 15.25 4.48
N ARG A 97 21.96 15.08 5.75
CA ARG A 97 22.90 14.03 6.19
C ARG A 97 22.23 12.67 6.43
N GLN A 98 20.90 12.59 6.36
CA GLN A 98 20.14 11.35 6.51
C GLN A 98 19.96 10.69 5.13
N GLY A 99 19.68 9.38 5.09
CA GLY A 99 19.40 8.70 3.82
C GLY A 99 18.17 9.27 3.10
N LEU A 100 18.16 9.22 1.77
CA LEU A 100 17.12 9.80 0.91
C LEU A 100 15.70 9.38 1.32
N LEU A 101 15.47 8.09 1.60
CA LEU A 101 14.18 7.59 2.06
C LEU A 101 13.68 8.34 3.30
N ARG A 102 14.59 8.64 4.25
CA ARG A 102 14.22 9.38 5.45
C ARG A 102 13.89 10.84 5.14
N GLN A 103 14.61 11.46 4.20
CA GLN A 103 14.32 12.81 3.74
C GLN A 103 12.94 12.89 3.09
N ILE A 104 12.61 11.96 2.18
CA ILE A 104 11.29 11.84 1.53
C ILE A 104 10.18 11.64 2.56
N GLN A 105 10.37 10.70 3.51
CA GLN A 105 9.38 10.42 4.54
C GLN A 105 9.05 11.63 5.43
N VAL A 106 10.05 12.46 5.75
CA VAL A 106 9.83 13.71 6.49
C VAL A 106 9.11 14.73 5.61
N GLY A 107 9.49 14.82 4.33
CA GLY A 107 8.85 15.72 3.37
C GLY A 107 7.37 15.42 3.13
N LEU A 108 6.99 14.13 3.15
CA LEU A 108 5.62 13.68 3.00
C LEU A 108 4.77 13.86 4.27
N GLU A 109 5.38 14.06 5.44
CA GLU A 109 4.66 14.08 6.72
C GLU A 109 3.51 15.11 6.78
N PRO A 110 3.68 16.37 6.31
CA PRO A 110 2.58 17.34 6.28
C PRO A 110 1.43 16.89 5.38
N PHE A 111 1.74 16.32 4.21
CA PHE A 111 0.74 15.77 3.31
C PHE A 111 -0.02 14.60 3.95
N MET A 112 0.70 13.67 4.61
CA MET A 112 0.07 12.52 5.29
C MET A 112 -0.86 12.96 6.42
N ARG A 113 -0.51 14.02 7.16
CA ARG A 113 -1.41 14.64 8.15
C ARG A 113 -2.63 15.28 7.49
N GLY A 114 -2.44 16.06 6.44
CA GLY A 114 -3.54 16.65 5.68
C GLY A 114 -4.49 15.59 5.11
N LEU A 115 -3.96 14.47 4.63
CA LEU A 115 -4.71 13.32 4.15
C LEU A 115 -5.52 12.63 5.27
N HIS A 116 -4.96 12.52 6.47
CA HIS A 116 -5.67 12.02 7.63
C HIS A 116 -6.93 12.86 7.91
N ASP A 117 -6.80 14.19 7.85
CA ASP A 117 -7.89 15.13 8.13
C ASP A 117 -8.76 15.47 6.90
N ALA A 118 -8.43 14.91 5.73
CA ALA A 118 -9.14 15.17 4.49
C ALA A 118 -10.62 14.77 4.59
N ARG A 119 -11.48 15.59 3.97
CA ARG A 119 -12.90 15.26 3.80
C ARG A 119 -13.08 14.46 2.53
N ALA A 120 -14.09 13.59 2.49
CA ALA A 120 -14.37 12.76 1.33
C ALA A 120 -15.75 13.05 0.77
N LEU A 121 -15.85 13.05 -0.55
CA LEU A 121 -17.12 12.95 -1.28
C LEU A 121 -17.21 11.55 -1.89
N LEU A 122 -18.36 10.91 -1.78
CA LEU A 122 -18.64 9.63 -2.44
C LEU A 122 -19.62 9.90 -3.56
N ASN A 123 -19.22 9.61 -4.79
CA ASN A 123 -19.94 9.96 -6.01
C ASN A 123 -20.31 11.46 -6.04
N GLY A 124 -19.41 12.33 -5.57
CA GLY A 124 -19.62 13.78 -5.48
C GLY A 124 -20.43 14.26 -4.27
N GLU A 125 -20.89 13.37 -3.39
CA GLU A 125 -21.72 13.75 -2.23
C GLU A 125 -21.00 13.53 -0.89
N ALA A 126 -21.10 14.53 0.01
CA ALA A 126 -20.65 14.40 1.39
C ALA A 126 -21.69 13.62 2.21
N ARG A 127 -21.28 12.48 2.78
CA ARG A 127 -22.17 11.59 3.54
C ARG A 127 -21.71 11.40 4.99
N PRO A 128 -22.62 11.21 5.95
CA PRO A 128 -22.27 10.93 7.34
C PRO A 128 -21.42 9.65 7.50
N PRO A 129 -20.44 9.61 8.42
CA PRO A 129 -19.50 8.51 8.55
C PRO A 129 -20.14 7.16 8.92
N ASP A 130 -21.14 7.19 9.81
CA ASP A 130 -21.82 5.98 10.31
C ASP A 130 -22.88 5.42 9.35
N GLU A 131 -23.15 6.13 8.26
CA GLU A 131 -24.14 5.71 7.27
C GLU A 131 -23.67 4.45 6.52
N PRO A 132 -24.55 3.47 6.25
CA PRO A 132 -24.22 2.37 5.34
C PRO A 132 -23.79 2.89 3.95
N LEU A 133 -22.67 2.38 3.43
CA LEU A 133 -22.12 2.79 2.15
C LEU A 133 -23.11 2.59 0.99
N ALA A 134 -23.78 1.43 0.94
CA ALA A 134 -24.81 1.13 -0.04
C ALA A 134 -26.16 0.93 0.65
N ALA A 135 -27.21 1.57 0.11
CA ALA A 135 -28.56 1.35 0.59
C ALA A 135 -29.05 -0.07 0.23
N ALA A 136 -29.98 -0.62 1.00
CA ALA A 136 -30.56 -1.94 0.73
C ALA A 136 -31.22 -2.03 -0.67
N THR A 137 -31.59 -0.90 -1.25
CA THR A 137 -32.23 -0.73 -2.56
C THR A 137 -31.25 -0.73 -3.74
N ASP A 138 -29.96 -0.44 -3.53
CA ASP A 138 -28.92 -0.45 -4.58
C ASP A 138 -28.47 -1.87 -4.97
N ARG A 139 -29.06 -2.89 -4.32
CA ARG A 139 -28.90 -4.30 -4.70
C ARG A 139 -29.54 -4.67 -6.03
N ARG A 140 -30.06 -3.70 -6.80
CA ARG A 140 -30.58 -3.93 -8.15
C ARG A 140 -29.42 -4.32 -9.08
N ARG A 141 -29.12 -5.61 -9.09
CA ARG A 141 -28.33 -6.25 -10.16
C ARG A 141 -28.85 -5.76 -11.51
N SER A 142 -27.99 -5.12 -12.28
CA SER A 142 -28.20 -5.04 -13.72
C SER A 142 -28.36 -6.47 -14.24
N PRO A 143 -29.38 -6.79 -15.08
CA PRO A 143 -29.58 -8.13 -15.64
C PRO A 143 -28.39 -8.65 -16.46
N ARG A 144 -27.40 -7.80 -16.75
CA ARG A 144 -26.19 -8.11 -17.51
C ARG A 144 -24.91 -8.22 -16.67
N ALA A 145 -24.97 -8.01 -15.36
CA ALA A 145 -23.79 -8.12 -14.51
C ALA A 145 -23.40 -9.59 -14.35
N THR A 146 -22.18 -9.94 -14.75
CA THR A 146 -21.52 -11.22 -14.44
C THR A 146 -21.57 -11.48 -12.94
N LYS A 147 -21.67 -12.76 -12.54
CA LYS A 147 -21.82 -13.19 -11.13
C LYS A 147 -20.69 -12.72 -10.19
N ASP A 148 -19.63 -12.19 -10.80
CA ASP A 148 -18.28 -12.09 -10.30
C ASP A 148 -17.79 -10.63 -10.27
N ALA A 149 -18.65 -9.65 -10.60
CA ALA A 149 -18.32 -8.23 -10.54
C ALA A 149 -18.48 -7.65 -9.12
N PRO A 150 -17.74 -6.59 -8.74
CA PRO A 150 -18.01 -5.85 -7.51
C PRO A 150 -19.47 -5.39 -7.48
N GLN A 151 -20.06 -5.42 -6.28
CA GLN A 151 -21.48 -5.13 -6.08
C GLN A 151 -21.84 -3.71 -6.51
N SER A 152 -20.94 -2.76 -6.25
CA SER A 152 -21.09 -1.35 -6.64
C SER A 152 -19.71 -0.70 -6.74
N LEU A 153 -19.59 0.29 -7.62
CA LEU A 153 -18.42 1.16 -7.76
C LEU A 153 -18.75 2.51 -7.12
N PHE A 154 -17.86 3.03 -6.28
CA PHE A 154 -17.94 4.37 -5.73
C PHE A 154 -16.69 5.16 -6.11
N LEU A 155 -16.90 6.33 -6.70
CA LEU A 155 -15.85 7.32 -6.90
C LEU A 155 -15.67 8.12 -5.62
N VAL A 156 -14.44 8.30 -5.17
CA VAL A 156 -14.11 8.96 -3.91
C VAL A 156 -13.20 10.14 -4.19
N ASP A 157 -13.70 11.35 -3.93
CA ASP A 157 -12.90 12.57 -4.00
C ASP A 157 -12.37 12.90 -2.61
N LEU A 158 -11.06 13.07 -2.48
CA LEU A 158 -10.42 13.48 -1.24
C LEU A 158 -10.08 14.98 -1.28
N LEU A 159 -10.72 15.73 -0.40
CA LEU A 159 -10.51 17.17 -0.23
C LEU A 159 -9.54 17.39 0.93
N LEU A 160 -8.29 17.73 0.60
CA LEU A 160 -7.29 18.06 1.61
C LEU A 160 -7.56 19.46 2.20
N PRO A 161 -7.34 19.66 3.51
CA PRO A 161 -7.39 20.99 4.11
C PRO A 161 -6.32 21.90 3.50
N LEU A 162 -6.69 23.14 3.19
CA LEU A 162 -5.81 24.12 2.52
C LEU A 162 -4.61 24.55 3.38
N ASP A 163 -4.65 24.29 4.68
CA ASP A 163 -3.62 24.72 5.64
C ASP A 163 -3.02 23.52 6.38
N CYS A 164 -1.99 22.90 5.80
CA CYS A 164 -1.10 21.96 6.52
C CYS A 164 -0.20 22.67 7.56
N GLY A 165 -0.40 23.98 7.78
CA GLY A 165 0.19 24.73 8.86
C GLY A 165 -0.91 25.34 9.73
N SER A 166 -1.11 24.80 10.93
CA SER A 166 -1.91 25.40 12.02
C SER A 166 -3.42 25.16 11.95
N GLY A 167 -3.91 24.09 12.59
CA GLY A 167 -5.36 23.86 12.67
C GLY A 167 -5.82 22.86 13.71
N GLY A 168 -5.41 22.99 14.98
CA GLY A 168 -6.07 22.28 16.08
C GLY A 168 -5.24 22.09 17.36
N GLY A 169 -5.27 23.07 18.27
CA GLY A 169 -5.09 22.79 19.71
C GLY A 169 -3.76 23.13 20.40
N SER A 170 -2.75 23.68 19.71
CA SER A 170 -1.49 24.08 20.37
C SER A 170 -1.33 25.60 20.43
N PRO A 171 -1.28 26.24 21.62
CA PRO A 171 -1.01 27.67 21.74
C PRO A 171 0.51 27.89 21.69
N SER A 172 1.09 27.92 20.48
CA SER A 172 2.42 28.50 20.15
C SER A 172 3.02 27.83 18.91
N ILE A 173 2.52 28.16 17.72
CA ILE A 173 3.41 28.10 16.55
C ILE A 173 4.26 29.35 16.64
N GLN A 174 5.37 29.25 17.36
CA GLN A 174 6.48 30.16 17.15
C GLN A 174 6.84 29.99 15.68
N VAL A 175 6.60 31.02 14.87
CA VAL A 175 7.15 31.12 13.53
C VAL A 175 8.66 31.03 13.72
N GLN A 176 9.21 29.84 13.51
CA GLN A 176 10.66 29.67 13.52
C GLN A 176 11.19 30.61 12.43
N GLY A 177 12.17 31.44 12.78
CA GLY A 177 12.82 32.33 11.82
C GLY A 177 13.41 31.53 10.65
N PRO A 178 13.98 32.21 9.63
CA PRO A 178 14.59 31.55 8.49
C PRO A 178 15.58 30.47 8.95
N THR A 179 15.30 29.21 8.64
CA THR A 179 16.20 28.08 8.89
C THR A 179 17.14 27.90 7.71
N SER A 180 18.38 27.45 7.95
CA SER A 180 19.29 27.11 6.85
C SER A 180 18.72 25.96 6.01
N CYS A 181 18.54 26.21 4.72
CA CYS A 181 18.05 25.23 3.75
C CYS A 181 19.26 24.56 3.09
N GLY A 182 19.41 23.26 3.29
CA GLY A 182 20.47 22.48 2.66
C GLY A 182 20.06 21.95 1.28
N ALA A 183 18.78 21.66 1.08
CA ALA A 183 18.23 21.18 -0.19
C ALA A 183 16.72 21.45 -0.28
N SER A 184 16.21 21.43 -1.50
CA SER A 184 14.76 21.40 -1.77
C SER A 184 14.41 20.16 -2.58
N MET A 185 13.27 19.58 -2.29
CA MET A 185 12.73 18.40 -2.98
C MET A 185 11.32 18.70 -3.49
N SER A 186 11.03 18.27 -4.71
CA SER A 186 9.69 18.28 -5.28
C SER A 186 9.17 16.86 -5.48
N ILE A 187 7.93 16.60 -5.11
CA ILE A 187 7.24 15.32 -5.36
C ILE A 187 5.95 15.64 -6.10
N VAL A 188 5.91 15.30 -7.39
CA VAL A 188 4.80 15.63 -8.29
C VAL A 188 4.31 14.36 -8.96
N GLY A 189 2.99 14.23 -9.11
CA GLY A 189 2.40 13.12 -9.85
C GLY A 189 0.90 12.98 -9.59
N THR A 190 0.30 11.94 -10.15
CA THR A 190 -1.07 11.54 -9.83
C THR A 190 -1.07 10.09 -9.41
N ILE A 191 -1.80 9.79 -8.33
CA ILE A 191 -1.92 8.43 -7.80
C ILE A 191 -3.32 7.93 -8.05
N GLN A 192 -3.43 6.74 -8.64
CA GLN A 192 -4.66 5.99 -8.71
C GLN A 192 -4.79 5.07 -7.49
N CYS A 193 -5.92 5.21 -6.82
CA CYS A 193 -6.26 4.44 -5.64
C CYS A 193 -7.43 3.52 -5.91
N ARG A 194 -7.33 2.32 -5.34
CA ARG A 194 -8.37 1.29 -5.45
C ARG A 194 -8.56 0.59 -4.12
N GLY A 195 -9.75 0.74 -3.57
CA GLY A 195 -10.14 0.10 -2.32
C GLY A 195 -11.25 -0.91 -2.52
N PHE A 196 -11.33 -1.89 -1.62
CA PHE A 196 -12.47 -2.82 -1.55
C PHE A 196 -12.97 -2.91 -0.12
N VAL A 197 -14.29 -2.77 0.05
CA VAL A 197 -14.95 -2.92 1.36
C VAL A 197 -16.14 -3.87 1.27
N HIS A 198 -16.49 -4.52 2.38
CA HIS A 198 -17.56 -5.51 2.38
C HIS A 198 -18.93 -4.86 2.12
N ALA A 199 -19.89 -5.66 1.66
CA ALA A 199 -21.24 -5.19 1.29
C ALA A 199 -22.00 -4.36 2.35
N LYS A 200 -21.65 -4.52 3.63
CA LYS A 200 -22.26 -3.83 4.79
C LYS A 200 -21.42 -2.67 5.32
N ALA A 201 -20.37 -2.28 4.61
CA ALA A 201 -19.44 -1.28 5.10
C ALA A 201 -20.13 0.07 5.29
N THR A 202 -19.61 0.88 6.21
CA THR A 202 -20.02 2.27 6.39
C THR A 202 -19.27 3.19 5.44
N VAL A 203 -19.73 4.43 5.32
CA VAL A 203 -19.02 5.50 4.62
C VAL A 203 -17.62 5.70 5.23
N GLN A 204 -17.50 5.70 6.56
CA GLN A 204 -16.21 5.84 7.24
C GLN A 204 -15.22 4.75 6.85
N GLU A 205 -15.66 3.49 6.80
CA GLU A 205 -14.80 2.36 6.41
C GLU A 205 -14.31 2.51 4.97
N ALA A 206 -15.16 3.00 4.06
CA ALA A 206 -14.79 3.25 2.67
C ALA A 206 -13.72 4.36 2.54
N VAL A 207 -13.96 5.51 3.19
CA VAL A 207 -13.03 6.64 3.19
C VAL A 207 -11.69 6.23 3.79
N LYS A 208 -11.72 5.47 4.89
CA LYS A 208 -10.53 4.94 5.55
C LYS A 208 -9.75 3.99 4.65
N ALA A 209 -10.43 3.11 3.91
CA ALA A 209 -9.79 2.21 2.95
C ALA A 209 -9.05 2.96 1.84
N ILE A 210 -9.64 4.03 1.29
CA ILE A 210 -8.99 4.86 0.26
C ILE A 210 -7.82 5.65 0.82
N LYS A 211 -7.96 6.34 1.97
CA LYS A 211 -6.84 7.04 2.61
C LYS A 211 -5.69 6.07 2.91
N GLN A 212 -6.02 4.86 3.37
CA GLN A 212 -5.05 3.81 3.69
C GLN A 212 -4.29 3.36 2.44
N ASP A 213 -4.99 3.26 1.31
CA ASP A 213 -4.41 2.92 0.02
C ASP A 213 -3.46 4.01 -0.47
N VAL A 214 -3.85 5.29 -0.42
CA VAL A 214 -2.98 6.43 -0.76
C VAL A 214 -1.66 6.37 0.01
N ILE A 215 -1.73 6.24 1.34
CA ILE A 215 -0.53 6.25 2.20
C ILE A 215 0.38 5.06 1.85
N ARG A 216 -0.18 3.85 1.75
CA ARG A 216 0.60 2.66 1.38
C ARG A 216 1.25 2.82 0.02
N SER A 217 0.50 3.36 -0.93
CA SER A 217 0.94 3.46 -2.30
C SER A 217 2.08 4.46 -2.48
N ILE A 218 2.05 5.59 -1.78
CA ILE A 218 3.18 6.52 -1.75
C ILE A 218 4.39 5.89 -1.05
N THR A 219 4.19 5.32 0.14
CA THR A 219 5.29 4.72 0.93
C THR A 219 6.00 3.62 0.15
N SER A 220 5.26 2.67 -0.44
CA SER A 220 5.85 1.57 -1.21
C SER A 220 6.63 2.07 -2.41
N ARG A 221 6.14 3.06 -3.15
CA ARG A 221 6.89 3.62 -4.29
C ARG A 221 8.20 4.26 -3.86
N CYS A 222 8.19 5.03 -2.78
CA CYS A 222 9.40 5.67 -2.26
C CYS A 222 10.40 4.64 -1.71
N GLU A 223 9.92 3.60 -1.05
CA GLU A 223 10.76 2.50 -0.54
C GLU A 223 11.40 1.73 -1.70
N ILE A 224 10.61 1.27 -2.68
CA ILE A 224 11.10 0.56 -3.86
C ILE A 224 12.12 1.40 -4.61
N GLN A 225 11.85 2.69 -4.86
CA GLN A 225 12.78 3.56 -5.55
C GLN A 225 14.09 3.75 -4.78
N CYS A 226 14.01 3.99 -3.46
CA CYS A 226 15.21 4.16 -2.65
C CYS A 226 16.02 2.87 -2.52
N GLU A 227 15.36 1.70 -2.47
CA GLU A 227 16.04 0.40 -2.48
C GLU A 227 16.74 0.14 -3.80
N ASP A 228 16.13 0.48 -4.93
CA ASP A 228 16.74 0.37 -6.26
C ASP A 228 17.97 1.27 -6.40
N MET A 229 17.90 2.51 -5.93
CA MET A 229 19.05 3.43 -5.90
C MET A 229 20.20 2.92 -5.03
N LEU A 230 19.97 2.02 -4.06
CA LEU A 230 21.06 1.42 -3.30
C LEU A 230 21.98 0.55 -4.16
N LEU A 231 21.50 0.10 -5.32
CA LEU A 231 22.23 -0.74 -6.27
C LEU A 231 23.08 0.08 -7.25
N ILE A 232 22.87 1.40 -7.35
CA ILE A 232 23.51 2.29 -8.30
C ILE A 232 24.29 3.37 -7.52
N GLU A 233 25.58 3.11 -7.25
CA GLU A 233 26.42 3.94 -6.36
C GLU A 233 26.53 5.41 -6.83
N ASP A 234 26.52 5.65 -8.14
CA ASP A 234 26.72 6.97 -8.76
C ASP A 234 25.45 7.87 -8.68
N GLU A 235 24.25 7.29 -8.68
CA GLU A 235 22.97 8.06 -8.70
C GLU A 235 22.54 8.54 -7.30
N GLN A 236 23.10 7.99 -6.22
CA GLN A 236 22.72 8.36 -4.86
C GLN A 236 23.12 9.79 -4.45
N HIS A 237 24.09 10.37 -5.16
CA HIS A 237 24.76 11.61 -4.74
C HIS A 237 24.47 12.80 -5.65
N ASP A 238 23.70 12.62 -6.73
CA ASP A 238 23.31 13.70 -7.62
C ASP A 238 21.94 14.29 -7.22
N PRO A 239 21.91 15.46 -6.55
CA PRO A 239 20.66 16.10 -6.15
C PRO A 239 19.86 16.69 -7.33
N SER A 240 20.43 16.69 -8.54
CA SER A 240 19.77 17.18 -9.76
C SER A 240 19.00 16.10 -10.52
N LEU A 241 19.17 14.83 -10.13
CA LEU A 241 18.52 13.70 -10.79
C LEU A 241 17.02 13.67 -10.45
N VAL A 242 16.20 13.60 -11.51
CA VAL A 242 14.77 13.36 -11.39
C VAL A 242 14.55 11.84 -11.29
N HIS A 243 13.94 11.41 -10.19
CA HIS A 243 13.62 10.00 -9.97
C HIS A 243 12.17 9.71 -10.35
N GLU A 244 11.98 8.81 -11.31
CA GLU A 244 10.66 8.37 -11.72
C GLU A 244 10.20 7.19 -10.84
N LEU A 245 9.22 7.45 -9.96
CA LEU A 245 8.70 6.42 -9.05
C LEU A 245 7.95 5.30 -9.80
N PRO A 246 8.04 4.03 -9.36
CA PRO A 246 7.36 2.91 -10.00
C PRO A 246 5.86 3.15 -10.22
N LYS A 247 5.37 2.75 -11.40
CA LYS A 247 3.95 2.84 -11.75
C LYS A 247 3.18 1.67 -11.13
N ARG A 248 1.96 1.94 -10.68
CA ARG A 248 1.09 0.91 -10.10
C ARG A 248 0.27 0.22 -11.18
N VAL A 249 0.20 -1.10 -11.09
CA VAL A 249 -0.59 -1.96 -11.99
C VAL A 249 -1.56 -2.79 -11.18
N PHE A 250 -2.64 -3.26 -11.80
CA PHE A 250 -3.65 -4.07 -11.11
C PHE A 250 -3.87 -5.41 -11.79
N ALA A 251 -3.90 -6.48 -11.00
CA ALA A 251 -4.19 -7.83 -11.44
C ALA A 251 -5.44 -8.38 -10.73
N PRO A 252 -6.29 -9.18 -11.40
CA PRO A 252 -7.46 -9.77 -10.78
C PRO A 252 -7.07 -10.79 -9.70
N LEU A 253 -7.80 -10.76 -8.59
CA LEU A 253 -7.72 -11.77 -7.54
C LEU A 253 -8.84 -12.79 -7.72
N GLY A 254 -8.59 -13.76 -8.61
CA GLY A 254 -9.55 -14.79 -8.98
C GLY A 254 -10.83 -14.23 -9.61
N ASP A 255 -11.94 -14.95 -9.45
CA ASP A 255 -13.22 -14.70 -10.09
C ASP A 255 -14.18 -13.83 -9.25
N ARG A 256 -13.66 -12.95 -8.38
CA ARG A 256 -14.51 -12.22 -7.41
C ARG A 256 -14.60 -10.72 -7.64
N GLY A 257 -14.06 -10.23 -8.76
CA GLY A 257 -14.06 -8.81 -9.10
C GLY A 257 -13.21 -7.97 -8.16
N LEU A 258 -12.33 -8.63 -7.41
CA LEU A 258 -11.29 -8.04 -6.59
C LEU A 258 -10.03 -7.92 -7.45
N THR A 259 -9.22 -6.90 -7.15
CA THR A 259 -7.90 -6.77 -7.75
C THR A 259 -6.86 -6.55 -6.67
N LEU A 260 -5.67 -7.07 -6.92
CA LEU A 260 -4.45 -6.72 -6.21
C LEU A 260 -3.67 -5.71 -7.04
N CYS A 261 -2.72 -5.03 -6.41
CA CYS A 261 -1.79 -4.18 -7.13
C CYS A 261 -0.37 -4.68 -6.99
N ASP A 262 0.42 -4.37 -8.00
CA ASP A 262 1.87 -4.48 -8.00
C ASP A 262 2.49 -3.16 -8.49
N TYR A 263 3.80 -3.00 -8.36
CA TYR A 263 4.55 -1.84 -8.83
C TYR A 263 5.63 -2.29 -9.81
N ILE A 264 5.64 -1.68 -10.98
CA ILE A 264 6.65 -1.97 -12.00
C ILE A 264 7.38 -0.69 -12.39
N PHE A 265 8.63 -0.82 -12.83
CA PHE A 265 9.43 0.33 -13.22
C PHE A 265 9.05 0.83 -14.62
N HIS A 266 9.65 1.95 -14.98
CA HIS A 266 9.60 2.52 -16.32
C HIS A 266 10.22 1.54 -17.32
N GLY A 267 9.51 1.29 -18.43
CA GLY A 267 9.91 0.32 -19.46
C GLY A 267 9.47 -1.13 -19.18
N ASP A 268 9.11 -1.48 -17.94
CA ASP A 268 8.63 -2.81 -17.59
C ASP A 268 7.22 -3.07 -18.16
N ALA A 269 6.98 -4.35 -18.48
CA ALA A 269 5.75 -4.85 -19.07
C ALA A 269 4.93 -5.67 -18.06
N ALA A 270 3.70 -6.00 -18.42
CA ALA A 270 2.83 -6.84 -17.58
C ALA A 270 3.46 -8.18 -17.18
N CYS A 271 4.35 -8.75 -18.02
CA CYS A 271 5.02 -10.01 -17.72
C CYS A 271 5.89 -9.96 -16.46
N ASP A 272 6.44 -8.80 -16.11
CA ASP A 272 7.33 -8.64 -14.96
C ASP A 272 6.58 -8.82 -13.63
N SER A 273 5.29 -8.48 -13.61
CA SER A 273 4.42 -8.75 -12.46
C SER A 273 3.89 -10.19 -12.40
N LEU A 274 3.84 -10.91 -13.52
CA LEU A 274 3.24 -12.26 -13.55
C LEU A 274 4.01 -13.26 -12.69
N GLU A 275 5.34 -13.21 -12.75
CA GLU A 275 6.20 -14.10 -11.97
C GLU A 275 5.97 -13.87 -10.47
N ALA A 276 6.00 -12.61 -10.03
CA ALA A 276 5.72 -12.25 -8.64
C ALA A 276 4.32 -12.70 -8.19
N LEU A 277 3.28 -12.46 -9.00
CA LEU A 277 1.91 -12.85 -8.66
C LEU A 277 1.74 -14.38 -8.55
N GLN A 278 2.39 -15.14 -9.43
CA GLN A 278 2.35 -16.59 -9.40
C GLN A 278 3.16 -17.15 -8.23
N GLU A 279 4.38 -16.67 -8.00
CA GLU A 279 5.26 -17.21 -6.96
C GLU A 279 4.76 -16.89 -5.54
N LEU A 280 4.28 -15.67 -5.32
CA LEU A 280 3.91 -15.19 -3.98
C LEU A 280 2.50 -15.59 -3.59
N LEU A 281 1.59 -15.60 -4.56
CA LEU A 281 0.15 -15.74 -4.31
C LEU A 281 -0.48 -16.94 -5.03
N GLY A 282 0.28 -17.63 -5.90
CA GLY A 282 -0.23 -18.77 -6.67
C GLY A 282 -1.34 -18.38 -7.64
N LEU A 283 -1.33 -17.14 -8.15
CA LEU A 283 -2.38 -16.62 -9.02
C LEU A 283 -2.09 -16.95 -10.49
N ASP A 284 -3.01 -17.71 -11.09
CA ASP A 284 -3.04 -17.98 -12.53
C ASP A 284 -3.68 -16.80 -13.26
N VAL A 285 -2.84 -15.82 -13.61
CA VAL A 285 -3.20 -14.60 -14.36
C VAL A 285 -2.35 -14.49 -15.61
N THR A 286 -2.89 -13.88 -16.67
CA THR A 286 -2.16 -13.63 -17.92
C THR A 286 -1.80 -12.16 -18.07
N ALA A 287 -0.83 -11.84 -18.93
CA ALA A 287 -0.41 -10.46 -19.17
C ALA A 287 -1.56 -9.55 -19.63
N GLY A 288 -2.54 -10.10 -20.35
CA GLY A 288 -3.73 -9.36 -20.81
C GLY A 288 -4.74 -9.06 -19.71
N ASP A 289 -4.63 -9.72 -18.55
CA ASP A 289 -5.47 -9.47 -17.39
C ASP A 289 -4.94 -8.33 -16.51
N ILE A 290 -3.70 -7.88 -16.74
CA ILE A 290 -3.06 -6.82 -15.98
C ILE A 290 -3.47 -5.45 -16.55
N GLU A 291 -4.08 -4.64 -15.71
CA GLU A 291 -4.41 -3.24 -15.99
C GLU A 291 -3.13 -2.39 -15.86
N LEU A 292 -2.58 -1.97 -16.99
CA LEU A 292 -1.35 -1.16 -17.09
C LEU A 292 -1.62 0.33 -17.36
N ASP A 293 -2.83 0.67 -17.77
CA ASP A 293 -3.24 1.98 -18.29
C ASP A 293 -3.85 2.89 -17.22
N THR A 294 -3.87 2.45 -15.96
CA THR A 294 -4.38 3.28 -14.85
C THR A 294 -3.45 4.43 -14.52
N GLU A 295 -2.14 4.20 -14.55
CA GLU A 295 -1.12 5.21 -14.31
C GLU A 295 -0.19 5.29 -15.51
N HIS A 296 0.13 6.51 -15.92
CA HIS A 296 1.09 6.76 -16.98
C HIS A 296 2.37 7.32 -16.41
N SER A 297 3.47 6.84 -16.94
CA SER A 297 4.77 7.48 -16.75
C SER A 297 4.70 8.91 -17.30
N PRO A 298 5.42 9.87 -16.67
CA PRO A 298 5.50 11.21 -17.23
C PRO A 298 5.99 11.13 -18.67
N GLU A 299 5.27 11.76 -19.60
CA GLU A 299 5.83 12.04 -20.91
C GLU A 299 7.05 12.90 -20.66
N SER A 300 8.24 12.41 -21.04
CA SER A 300 9.52 13.02 -20.70
C SER A 300 9.59 14.48 -21.17
N ASN A 301 9.11 15.39 -20.33
CA ASN A 301 9.67 16.70 -20.22
C ASN A 301 10.77 16.53 -19.20
N GLN A 302 11.97 16.21 -19.69
CA GLN A 302 13.21 16.54 -19.02
C GLN A 302 13.15 18.05 -18.71
N GLN A 303 12.48 18.43 -17.63
CA GLN A 303 12.75 19.69 -16.96
C GLN A 303 14.07 19.48 -16.25
N VAL A 304 15.11 19.53 -17.07
CA VAL A 304 16.45 19.94 -16.68
C VAL A 304 16.27 21.08 -15.69
N ILE A 305 16.65 20.86 -14.44
CA ILE A 305 17.01 21.96 -13.58
C ILE A 305 18.19 22.62 -14.32
N ASP A 306 17.93 23.78 -14.91
CA ASP A 306 18.79 24.49 -15.87
C ASP A 306 20.30 24.28 -15.57
N GLY A 307 20.99 23.49 -16.41
CA GLY A 307 22.44 23.38 -16.41
C GLY A 307 23.02 21.98 -16.60
N VAL A 308 23.56 21.74 -17.80
CA VAL A 308 24.54 20.71 -18.24
C VAL A 308 23.96 19.48 -18.95
N GLU A 309 24.44 19.27 -20.17
CA GLU A 309 24.11 18.21 -21.12
C GLU A 309 24.62 16.83 -20.64
N THR A 310 23.70 15.92 -20.30
CA THR A 310 24.04 14.52 -19.95
C THR A 310 23.12 13.48 -20.64
N ALA A 311 22.30 13.90 -21.60
CA ALA A 311 21.20 13.11 -22.16
C ALA A 311 21.61 11.80 -22.87
N GLU A 312 22.81 11.72 -23.45
CA GLU A 312 23.22 10.53 -24.21
C GLU A 312 23.78 9.39 -23.36
N ILE A 313 24.31 9.67 -22.16
CA ILE A 313 24.97 8.66 -21.30
C ILE A 313 23.94 7.85 -20.49
N ILE A 314 22.81 8.47 -20.13
CA ILE A 314 21.80 7.86 -19.25
C ILE A 314 20.97 6.80 -20.00
N THR A 315 20.64 7.05 -21.27
CA THR A 315 19.81 6.14 -22.08
C THR A 315 20.46 4.76 -22.27
N GLU A 316 21.79 4.71 -22.41
CA GLU A 316 22.54 3.45 -22.52
C GLU A 316 22.60 2.70 -21.17
N ALA A 317 22.65 3.42 -20.04
CA ALA A 317 22.60 2.81 -18.71
C ALA A 317 21.22 2.21 -18.41
N THR A 318 20.13 2.91 -18.77
CA THR A 318 18.74 2.43 -18.57
C THR A 318 18.45 1.16 -19.37
N GLU A 319 18.95 1.04 -20.61
CA GLU A 319 18.80 -0.16 -21.42
C GLU A 319 19.60 -1.35 -20.87
N GLN A 320 20.82 -1.14 -20.39
CA GLN A 320 21.64 -2.22 -19.80
C GLN A 320 21.07 -2.72 -18.46
N LEU A 321 20.43 -1.85 -17.67
CA LEU A 321 19.81 -2.18 -16.38
C LEU A 321 18.57 -3.09 -16.52
N SER A 322 17.76 -2.92 -17.57
CA SER A 322 16.56 -3.75 -17.80
C SER A 322 16.88 -5.25 -17.97
N ARG A 323 18.07 -5.61 -18.46
CA ARG A 323 18.46 -7.00 -18.74
C ARG A 323 18.97 -7.78 -17.51
N GLY A 324 19.36 -7.09 -16.43
CA GLY A 324 19.89 -7.70 -15.21
C GLY A 324 18.88 -7.87 -14.07
N ARG A 325 17.66 -7.34 -14.23
CA ARG A 325 16.74 -6.97 -13.14
C ARG A 325 15.70 -8.04 -12.74
N ASN A 326 15.63 -9.15 -13.46
CA ASN A 326 14.62 -10.21 -13.30
C ASN A 326 14.71 -11.06 -12.00
N MET A 327 15.38 -10.62 -10.92
CA MET A 327 15.59 -11.49 -9.74
C MET A 327 15.33 -10.89 -8.36
N LEU A 328 15.17 -9.57 -8.20
CA LEU A 328 15.32 -8.96 -6.85
C LEU A 328 14.06 -8.31 -6.26
N ILE A 329 13.05 -7.97 -7.06
CA ILE A 329 11.73 -7.52 -6.58
C ILE A 329 10.99 -8.56 -5.71
N PRO A 330 11.13 -9.90 -5.89
CA PRO A 330 10.43 -10.85 -5.01
C PRO A 330 10.92 -10.82 -3.56
N ILE A 331 11.98 -10.10 -3.18
CA ILE A 331 12.62 -10.28 -1.85
C ILE A 331 11.76 -9.80 -0.67
N ALA A 332 11.02 -8.69 -0.79
CA ALA A 332 10.23 -8.16 0.33
C ALA A 332 8.96 -9.00 0.61
N SER A 333 8.34 -9.51 -0.44
CA SER A 333 7.17 -10.39 -0.40
C SER A 333 7.56 -11.86 -0.15
N ALA A 334 8.70 -12.31 -0.70
CA ALA A 334 9.33 -13.58 -0.35
C ALA A 334 9.77 -13.61 1.11
N ALA A 335 10.10 -12.48 1.76
CA ALA A 335 10.37 -12.50 3.19
C ALA A 335 9.13 -12.92 4.00
N ILE A 336 7.93 -12.46 3.61
CA ILE A 336 6.67 -12.83 4.28
C ILE A 336 6.25 -14.27 3.88
N ALA A 337 6.39 -14.63 2.60
CA ALA A 337 6.07 -15.97 2.10
C ALA A 337 7.05 -17.05 2.60
N ALA A 338 8.35 -16.76 2.66
CA ALA A 338 9.39 -17.64 3.20
C ALA A 338 9.32 -17.76 4.72
N LEU A 339 8.90 -16.72 5.45
CA LEU A 339 8.52 -16.87 6.86
C LEU A 339 7.32 -17.82 6.99
N GLY A 340 6.30 -17.68 6.15
CA GLY A 340 5.15 -18.59 6.11
C GLY A 340 5.54 -20.04 5.79
N ALA A 341 6.35 -20.25 4.74
CA ALA A 341 6.79 -21.56 4.27
C ALA A 341 7.81 -22.21 5.21
N GLY A 342 8.76 -21.45 5.75
CA GLY A 342 9.74 -21.92 6.73
C GLY A 342 9.09 -22.35 8.04
N ILE A 343 8.09 -21.59 8.50
CA ILE A 343 7.26 -21.98 9.64
C ILE A 343 6.44 -23.24 9.30
N SER A 344 5.86 -23.32 8.10
CA SER A 344 5.09 -24.51 7.68
C SER A 344 5.96 -25.77 7.55
N TYR A 345 7.20 -25.64 7.07
CA TYR A 345 8.16 -26.73 6.95
C TYR A 345 8.63 -27.23 8.32
N LEU A 346 8.94 -26.31 9.25
CA LEU A 346 9.27 -26.65 10.64
C LEU A 346 8.11 -27.28 11.43
N LEU A 347 6.87 -27.12 10.97
CA LEU A 347 5.68 -27.73 11.55
C LEU A 347 5.29 -29.07 10.90
N LEU A 348 5.93 -29.43 9.78
CA LEU A 348 5.69 -30.68 9.05
C LEU A 348 6.79 -31.72 9.29
N GLN A 349 7.89 -31.34 9.96
CA GLN A 349 8.99 -32.24 10.32
C GLN A 349 8.81 -32.97 11.65
N ASP A 350 7.72 -32.73 12.38
CA ASP A 350 7.30 -33.48 13.57
C ASP A 350 5.96 -34.18 13.35
#